data_AF-A0A5K7XCS4-F1
#
_entry.id   AF-A0A5K7XCS4-F1
#
_cell.length_a   1.000
_cell.length_b   1.000
_cell.length_c   1.000
_cell.angle_alpha   90.00
_cell.angle_beta   90.00
_cell.angle_gamma   90.00
#
_symmetry.space_group_name_H-M   'P 1'
#
loop_
_entity.id
_entity.type
_entity.pdbx_description
1 polymer ?
#
loop_
_entity_poly.entity_id
_entity_poly.type
_entity_poly.pdbx_seq_one_letter_code
_entity_poly.pdbx_strand_id
1 'polypeptide(L)'
;MQESQVTAAATSQRRATARRKGFTLTELLVVIAIIAVLAGLIAAAAVNALKNAKRARIVLEVKNLSGAAENFKNDYGIYPPNGMNPSGGTVGPMVRADFVRAFKKAFPRHNEPADLIDALAGVTPSSTTIVTSGALPNGMTGAEALYFWLGGFSSDEQYPISGPGGPSFSTATGSPGEVLENRNKRYEFDLGRLTPRNDDGSFLDDTSNAAAGRFVTYVDPQNSAITRRINLWRYIPAGSTQPLVYFDTSRHKPYQYDPYASATANNVFALKKVREGKATAASLQDLAFVDAKFQILHCGLDDDWGDFGVSASGNSPVPTVAQLEPYLFPKGVYIGPIADTLTNFTEGELSAAAEQ
;
A
#
# COMPACT_ATOMS: atom_id res chain seq x y z
N MET A 1 31.95 5.69 -112.81
CA MET A 1 32.12 6.69 -111.73
C MET A 1 32.48 5.94 -110.44
N GLN A 2 33.24 6.58 -109.56
CA GLN A 2 34.06 5.93 -108.52
C GLN A 2 33.30 5.49 -107.25
N GLU A 3 34.02 4.72 -106.45
CA GLU A 3 33.68 4.18 -105.14
C GLU A 3 33.36 5.25 -104.08
N SER A 4 32.59 4.85 -103.05
CA SER A 4 32.98 5.11 -101.66
C SER A 4 32.34 4.06 -100.74
N GLN A 5 33.16 3.21 -100.13
CA GLN A 5 32.73 2.38 -98.98
C GLN A 5 33.14 3.09 -97.69
N VAL A 6 32.22 3.22 -96.73
CA VAL A 6 32.51 3.73 -95.39
C VAL A 6 32.40 2.57 -94.39
N THR A 7 33.54 2.21 -93.79
CA THR A 7 33.64 1.12 -92.81
C THR A 7 33.34 1.64 -91.41
N ALA A 8 32.30 1.12 -90.76
CA ALA A 8 32.00 1.43 -89.36
C ALA A 8 32.49 0.30 -88.43
N ALA A 9 33.42 0.60 -87.52
CA ALA A 9 33.93 -0.34 -86.55
C ALA A 9 33.01 -0.42 -85.31
N ALA A 10 32.54 -1.63 -84.97
CA ALA A 10 31.67 -1.84 -83.80
C ALA A 10 32.50 -2.09 -82.53
N THR A 11 32.48 -1.13 -81.59
CA THR A 11 33.14 -1.27 -80.27
C THR A 11 32.34 -2.19 -79.34
N SER A 12 32.85 -3.39 -79.08
CA SER A 12 32.22 -4.36 -78.18
C SER A 12 32.39 -3.96 -76.70
N GLN A 13 31.35 -3.36 -76.11
CA GLN A 13 31.29 -3.09 -74.67
C GLN A 13 31.10 -4.39 -73.88
N ARG A 14 32.18 -4.90 -73.26
CA ARG A 14 32.11 -5.97 -72.26
C ARG A 14 31.38 -5.46 -71.00
N ARG A 15 30.09 -5.82 -70.84
CA ARG A 15 29.39 -5.67 -69.56
C ARG A 15 30.04 -6.59 -68.51
N ALA A 16 30.76 -6.00 -67.56
CA ALA A 16 31.24 -6.72 -66.40
C ALA A 16 30.05 -7.10 -65.50
N THR A 17 29.68 -8.37 -65.49
CA THR A 17 28.68 -8.90 -64.56
C THR A 17 29.23 -8.91 -63.15
N ALA A 18 28.86 -7.89 -62.37
CA ALA A 18 29.19 -7.82 -60.95
C ALA A 18 28.62 -9.06 -60.23
N ARG A 19 29.50 -10.01 -59.92
CA ARG A 19 29.17 -11.29 -59.30
C ARG A 19 28.63 -11.01 -57.90
N ARG A 20 27.30 -11.15 -57.71
CA ARG A 20 26.66 -10.96 -56.39
C ARG A 20 27.34 -11.89 -55.39
N LYS A 21 27.99 -11.32 -54.37
CA LYS A 21 28.57 -12.08 -53.27
C LYS A 21 27.43 -12.74 -52.50
N GLY A 22 27.44 -14.08 -52.43
CA GLY A 22 26.53 -14.82 -51.55
C GLY A 22 26.99 -14.67 -50.10
N PHE A 23 26.03 -14.63 -49.17
CA PHE A 23 26.31 -14.56 -47.74
C PHE A 23 26.96 -15.89 -47.29
N THR A 24 28.10 -15.82 -46.61
CA THR A 24 28.75 -17.01 -46.05
C THR A 24 28.12 -17.41 -44.72
N LEU A 25 28.19 -18.71 -44.40
CA LEU A 25 27.71 -19.26 -43.13
C LEU A 25 28.42 -18.61 -41.94
N THR A 26 29.70 -18.27 -42.10
CA THR A 26 30.52 -17.54 -41.12
C THR A 26 30.08 -16.09 -40.92
N GLU A 27 29.73 -15.35 -41.98
CA GLU A 27 29.20 -13.99 -41.85
C GLU A 27 27.86 -13.99 -41.08
N LEU A 28 26.99 -14.99 -41.33
CA LEU A 28 25.73 -15.12 -40.60
C LEU A 28 25.95 -15.48 -39.12
N LEU A 29 26.90 -16.39 -38.85
CA LEU A 29 27.24 -16.82 -37.49
C LEU A 29 27.79 -15.67 -36.64
N VAL A 30 28.62 -14.80 -37.21
CA VAL A 30 29.13 -13.61 -36.52
C VAL A 30 28.00 -12.62 -36.19
N VAL A 31 27.05 -12.40 -37.12
CA VAL A 31 25.92 -11.49 -36.89
C VAL A 31 25.03 -11.98 -35.74
N ILE A 32 24.66 -13.27 -35.71
CA ILE A 32 23.84 -13.81 -34.61
C ILE A 32 24.59 -13.80 -33.27
N ALA A 33 25.90 -14.00 -33.26
CA ALA A 33 26.72 -13.91 -32.05
C ALA A 33 26.74 -12.47 -31.48
N ILE A 34 26.87 -11.45 -32.34
CA ILE A 34 26.81 -10.04 -31.93
C ILE A 34 25.41 -9.71 -31.38
N ILE A 35 24.34 -10.15 -32.06
CA ILE A 35 22.96 -9.94 -31.59
C ILE A 35 22.74 -10.60 -30.21
N ALA A 36 23.23 -11.82 -30.01
CA ALA A 36 23.10 -12.54 -28.74
C ALA A 36 23.83 -11.82 -27.59
N VAL A 37 25.05 -11.31 -27.82
CA VAL A 37 25.80 -10.52 -26.82
C VAL A 37 25.08 -9.22 -26.48
N LEU A 38 24.63 -8.46 -27.50
CA LEU A 38 23.89 -7.20 -27.27
C LEU A 38 22.57 -7.44 -26.53
N ALA A 39 21.79 -8.46 -26.92
CA ALA A 39 20.55 -8.82 -26.25
C ALA A 39 20.78 -9.24 -24.79
N GLY A 40 21.84 -10.00 -24.50
CA GLY A 40 22.21 -10.39 -23.13
C GLY A 40 22.52 -9.20 -22.23
N LEU A 41 23.28 -8.22 -22.73
CA LEU A 41 23.59 -6.99 -21.99
C LEU A 41 22.33 -6.14 -21.74
N ILE A 42 21.45 -6.01 -22.73
CA ILE A 42 20.18 -5.29 -22.60
C ILE A 42 19.25 -5.96 -21.58
N ALA A 43 19.16 -7.30 -21.59
CA ALA A 43 18.30 -8.05 -20.67
C ALA A 43 18.69 -7.82 -19.19
N ALA A 44 19.99 -7.83 -18.88
CA ALA A 44 20.47 -7.56 -17.52
C ALA A 44 20.13 -6.12 -17.06
N ALA A 45 20.29 -5.12 -17.94
CA ALA A 45 19.95 -3.73 -17.64
C ALA A 45 18.43 -3.52 -17.47
N ALA A 46 17.61 -4.21 -18.26
CA ALA A 46 16.15 -4.08 -18.24
C ALA A 46 15.53 -4.49 -16.88
N VAL A 47 16.06 -5.52 -16.22
CA VAL A 47 15.57 -5.95 -14.88
C VAL A 47 15.72 -4.84 -13.84
N ASN A 48 16.84 -4.12 -13.86
CA ASN A 48 17.08 -3.00 -12.94
C ASN A 48 16.19 -1.79 -13.27
N ALA A 49 15.98 -1.50 -14.57
CA ALA A 49 15.06 -0.46 -15.01
C ALA A 49 13.61 -0.73 -14.57
N LEU A 50 13.14 -1.98 -14.67
CA LEU A 50 11.80 -2.39 -14.22
C LEU A 50 11.63 -2.26 -12.70
N LYS A 51 12.64 -2.67 -11.91
CA LYS A 51 12.63 -2.48 -10.44
C LYS A 51 12.57 -1.01 -10.05
N ASN A 52 13.34 -0.16 -10.72
CA ASN A 52 13.32 1.29 -10.52
C ASN A 52 11.96 1.90 -10.91
N ALA A 53 11.32 1.42 -11.97
CA ALA A 53 9.98 1.85 -12.38
C ALA A 53 8.90 1.43 -11.36
N LYS A 54 8.90 0.18 -10.86
CA LYS A 54 8.01 -0.28 -9.77
C LYS A 54 8.17 0.63 -8.55
N ARG A 55 9.42 0.87 -8.13
CA ARG A 55 9.73 1.76 -7.00
C ARG A 55 9.21 3.18 -7.20
N ALA A 56 9.50 3.81 -8.34
CA ALA A 56 9.08 5.19 -8.62
C ALA A 56 7.55 5.34 -8.57
N ARG A 57 6.81 4.33 -9.07
CA ARG A 57 5.35 4.27 -9.02
C ARG A 57 4.83 4.19 -7.58
N ILE A 58 5.39 3.30 -6.75
CA ILE A 58 5.02 3.16 -5.33
C ILE A 58 5.27 4.47 -4.58
N VAL A 59 6.43 5.12 -4.80
CA VAL A 59 6.77 6.40 -4.15
C VAL A 59 5.77 7.50 -4.52
N LEU A 60 5.37 7.60 -5.79
CA LEU A 60 4.36 8.56 -6.23
C LEU A 60 2.98 8.28 -5.60
N GLU A 61 2.58 7.01 -5.53
CA GLU A 61 1.31 6.58 -4.94
C GLU A 61 1.26 6.87 -3.43
N VAL A 62 2.33 6.56 -2.69
CA VAL A 62 2.47 6.91 -1.27
C VAL A 62 2.48 8.43 -1.05
N LYS A 63 3.13 9.21 -1.93
CA LYS A 63 3.11 10.68 -1.87
C LYS A 63 1.70 11.25 -2.06
N ASN A 64 0.92 10.71 -3.00
CA ASN A 64 -0.44 11.16 -3.24
C ASN A 64 -1.38 10.82 -2.07
N LEU A 65 -1.24 9.63 -1.47
CA LEU A 65 -1.96 9.24 -0.25
C LEU A 65 -1.56 10.08 0.97
N SER A 66 -0.28 10.42 1.11
CA SER A 66 0.22 11.36 2.13
C SER A 66 -0.42 12.74 2.00
N GLY A 67 -0.54 13.26 0.77
CA GLY A 67 -1.31 14.48 0.49
C GLY A 67 -2.78 14.38 0.89
N ALA A 68 -3.43 13.23 0.63
CA ALA A 68 -4.82 13.01 1.05
C ALA A 68 -5.00 12.94 2.58
N ALA A 69 -4.03 12.38 3.30
CA ALA A 69 -4.03 12.37 4.77
C ALA A 69 -3.81 13.77 5.38
N GLU A 70 -2.93 14.59 4.80
CA GLU A 70 -2.80 16.00 5.18
C GLU A 70 -4.07 16.81 4.85
N ASN A 71 -4.72 16.57 3.70
CA ASN A 71 -6.01 17.20 3.37
C ASN A 71 -7.11 16.80 4.35
N PHE A 72 -7.22 15.53 4.73
CA PHE A 72 -8.15 15.06 5.77
C PHE A 72 -7.93 15.82 7.10
N LYS A 73 -6.67 16.04 7.48
CA LYS A 73 -6.35 16.85 8.66
C LYS A 73 -6.65 18.33 8.48
N ASN A 74 -6.45 18.92 7.30
CA ASN A 74 -6.79 20.31 7.04
C ASN A 74 -8.30 20.54 7.21
N ASP A 75 -9.12 19.60 6.74
CA ASP A 75 -10.58 19.68 6.81
C ASP A 75 -11.13 19.44 8.23
N TYR A 76 -10.56 18.47 8.97
CA TYR A 76 -11.12 18.00 10.25
C TYR A 76 -10.26 18.31 11.49
N GLY A 77 -9.05 18.86 11.31
CA GLY A 77 -8.11 19.19 12.37
C GLY A 77 -7.54 17.97 13.11
N ILE A 78 -7.40 16.82 12.42
CA ILE A 78 -6.93 15.54 12.96
C ILE A 78 -6.54 14.59 11.81
N TYR A 79 -5.47 13.80 11.94
CA TYR A 79 -5.17 12.72 10.99
C TYR A 79 -6.09 11.49 11.19
N PRO A 80 -6.35 10.69 10.15
CA PRO A 80 -7.06 9.41 10.29
C PRO A 80 -6.49 8.55 11.43
N PRO A 81 -7.25 8.14 12.46
CA PRO A 81 -6.75 7.21 13.48
C PRO A 81 -6.78 5.78 12.96
N ASN A 82 -5.75 4.99 13.28
CA ASN A 82 -5.59 3.61 12.81
C ASN A 82 -6.11 2.52 13.77
N GLY A 83 -6.95 2.88 14.76
CA GLY A 83 -7.92 2.02 15.46
C GLY A 83 -7.43 0.82 16.30
N MET A 84 -6.17 0.40 16.18
CA MET A 84 -5.79 -0.98 16.54
C MET A 84 -5.27 -1.17 17.99
N ASN A 85 -5.67 -2.27 18.64
CA ASN A 85 -5.04 -2.84 19.82
C ASN A 85 -4.47 -4.25 19.52
N PRO A 86 -3.16 -4.48 19.60
CA PRO A 86 -2.53 -5.74 19.21
C PRO A 86 -2.62 -6.83 20.29
N SER A 87 -2.99 -6.47 21.53
CA SER A 87 -2.89 -7.37 22.68
C SER A 87 -4.02 -8.42 22.79
N GLY A 88 -4.90 -8.52 21.79
CA GLY A 88 -5.97 -9.55 21.77
C GLY A 88 -7.02 -9.32 22.86
N GLY A 89 -7.70 -8.18 22.82
CA GLY A 89 -8.69 -7.81 23.82
C GLY A 89 -9.15 -6.36 23.68
N THR A 90 -10.19 -5.98 24.44
CA THR A 90 -10.85 -4.68 24.38
C THR A 90 -9.84 -3.54 24.25
N VAL A 91 -9.98 -2.75 23.17
CA VAL A 91 -9.09 -1.61 22.90
C VAL A 91 -8.94 -0.69 24.12
N GLY A 92 -7.71 -0.21 24.32
CA GLY A 92 -7.43 0.73 25.40
C GLY A 92 -8.32 1.99 25.29
N PRO A 93 -8.81 2.56 26.41
CA PRO A 93 -9.74 3.70 26.37
C PRO A 93 -9.25 4.90 25.54
N MET A 94 -7.94 5.08 25.40
CA MET A 94 -7.31 6.10 24.57
C MET A 94 -7.53 5.89 23.07
N VAL A 95 -7.40 4.65 22.57
CA VAL A 95 -7.59 4.31 21.15
C VAL A 95 -9.04 4.56 20.74
N ARG A 96 -9.99 4.11 21.57
CA ARG A 96 -11.41 4.43 21.42
C ARG A 96 -11.65 5.94 21.45
N ALA A 97 -11.08 6.65 22.44
CA ALA A 97 -11.27 8.08 22.57
C ALA A 97 -10.70 8.89 21.40
N ASP A 98 -9.62 8.43 20.75
CA ASP A 98 -9.12 9.02 19.52
C ASP A 98 -10.03 8.76 18.33
N PHE A 99 -10.51 7.52 18.16
CA PHE A 99 -11.44 7.17 17.08
C PHE A 99 -12.74 7.99 17.17
N VAL A 100 -13.37 7.99 18.34
CA VAL A 100 -14.59 8.76 18.61
C VAL A 100 -14.34 10.26 18.45
N ARG A 101 -13.16 10.78 18.84
CA ARG A 101 -12.79 12.19 18.63
C ARG A 101 -12.57 12.53 17.16
N ALA A 102 -12.00 11.62 16.38
CA ALA A 102 -11.86 11.78 14.93
C ALA A 102 -13.21 11.86 14.26
N PHE A 103 -14.07 10.90 14.57
CA PHE A 103 -15.40 10.81 13.99
C PHE A 103 -16.26 12.03 14.34
N LYS A 104 -16.25 12.48 15.61
CA LYS A 104 -16.95 13.70 16.05
C LYS A 104 -16.36 15.01 15.49
N LYS A 105 -15.06 15.04 15.17
CA LYS A 105 -14.45 16.18 14.47
C LYS A 105 -14.84 16.22 12.99
N ALA A 106 -14.87 15.05 12.34
CA ALA A 106 -15.24 14.94 10.94
C ALA A 106 -16.74 15.16 10.70
N PHE A 107 -17.58 14.66 11.62
CA PHE A 107 -19.04 14.69 11.49
C PHE A 107 -19.71 15.15 12.80
N PRO A 108 -19.65 16.46 13.15
CA PRO A 108 -20.13 16.95 14.45
C PRO A 108 -21.62 16.75 14.73
N ARG A 109 -22.42 16.45 13.70
CA ARG A 109 -23.87 16.25 13.75
C ARG A 109 -24.32 14.81 13.47
N HIS A 110 -23.38 13.86 13.45
CA HIS A 110 -23.72 12.47 13.14
C HIS A 110 -24.74 11.88 14.12
N ASN A 111 -25.61 11.02 13.58
CA ASN A 111 -26.57 10.20 14.31
C ASN A 111 -26.33 8.69 14.03
N GLU A 112 -25.13 8.33 13.57
CA GLU A 112 -24.70 6.92 13.46
C GLU A 112 -24.74 6.20 14.82
N PRO A 113 -25.07 4.89 14.86
CA PRO A 113 -25.17 4.14 16.11
C PRO A 113 -23.88 4.16 16.93
N ALA A 114 -23.98 4.42 18.23
CA ALA A 114 -22.81 4.44 19.11
C ALA A 114 -22.06 3.10 19.14
N ASP A 115 -22.79 1.98 19.19
CA ASP A 115 -22.22 0.62 19.11
C ASP A 115 -21.47 0.34 17.80
N LEU A 116 -21.84 1.00 16.69
CA LEU A 116 -21.10 0.88 15.42
C LEU A 116 -19.77 1.61 15.48
N ILE A 117 -19.76 2.84 16.00
CA ILE A 117 -18.52 3.61 16.19
C ILE A 117 -17.58 2.88 17.15
N ASP A 118 -18.13 2.26 18.19
CA ASP A 118 -17.40 1.42 19.13
C ASP A 118 -16.86 0.13 18.47
N ALA A 119 -17.64 -0.55 17.62
CA ALA A 119 -17.17 -1.71 16.84
C ALA A 119 -16.00 -1.36 15.91
N LEU A 120 -16.10 -0.26 15.16
CA LEU A 120 -15.04 0.22 14.25
C LEU A 120 -13.78 0.65 15.03
N ALA A 121 -13.97 1.20 16.23
CA ALA A 121 -12.90 1.51 17.17
C ALA A 121 -12.28 0.28 17.84
N GLY A 122 -12.85 -0.92 17.69
CA GLY A 122 -12.36 -2.17 18.31
C GLY A 122 -12.88 -2.46 19.72
N VAL A 123 -13.88 -1.74 20.18
CA VAL A 123 -14.57 -2.04 21.42
C VAL A 123 -15.60 -3.13 21.13
N THR A 124 -15.64 -4.19 21.93
CA THR A 124 -16.75 -5.17 21.86
C THR A 124 -18.07 -4.44 22.09
N PRO A 125 -19.00 -4.42 21.11
CA PRO A 125 -20.25 -3.67 21.23
C PRO A 125 -21.12 -4.18 22.39
N SER A 126 -21.91 -3.28 22.96
CA SER A 126 -22.85 -3.64 24.03
C SER A 126 -24.12 -4.30 23.49
N SER A 127 -24.41 -4.07 22.21
CA SER A 127 -25.57 -4.60 21.50
C SER A 127 -25.29 -5.92 20.78
N THR A 128 -26.18 -6.90 20.98
CA THR A 128 -26.22 -8.17 20.22
C THR A 128 -26.60 -8.01 18.74
N THR A 129 -26.95 -6.79 18.32
CA THR A 129 -27.34 -6.46 16.94
C THR A 129 -26.14 -6.11 16.05
N ILE A 130 -24.94 -5.97 16.61
CA ILE A 130 -23.70 -5.82 15.83
C ILE A 130 -23.05 -7.19 15.66
N VAL A 131 -22.81 -7.62 14.42
CA VAL A 131 -22.03 -8.83 14.13
C VAL A 131 -20.77 -8.46 13.36
N THR A 132 -19.62 -8.79 13.92
CA THR A 132 -18.31 -8.57 13.30
C THR A 132 -17.72 -9.89 12.84
N SER A 133 -17.12 -9.95 11.65
CA SER A 133 -16.36 -11.12 11.21
C SER A 133 -14.86 -10.98 11.50
N GLY A 134 -14.21 -12.11 11.79
CA GLY A 134 -12.81 -12.16 12.16
C GLY A 134 -12.49 -11.40 13.45
N ALA A 135 -11.20 -11.14 13.69
CA ALA A 135 -10.70 -10.52 14.92
C ALA A 135 -10.87 -8.99 14.93
N LEU A 136 -12.10 -8.49 14.83
CA LEU A 136 -12.43 -7.07 15.02
C LEU A 136 -12.49 -6.52 16.47
N PRO A 137 -12.46 -7.28 17.60
CA PRO A 137 -12.33 -6.69 18.94
C PRO A 137 -10.92 -6.09 19.21
N ASN A 138 -10.08 -6.03 18.18
CA ASN A 138 -8.81 -5.30 18.14
C ASN A 138 -8.90 -4.01 17.30
N GLY A 139 -10.05 -3.67 16.72
CA GLY A 139 -10.28 -2.48 15.89
C GLY A 139 -9.87 -2.65 14.43
N MET A 140 -10.16 -1.62 13.61
CA MET A 140 -9.65 -1.55 12.24
C MET A 140 -8.13 -1.58 12.21
N THR A 141 -7.55 -2.28 11.24
CA THR A 141 -6.10 -2.30 11.07
C THR A 141 -5.65 -1.04 10.29
N GLY A 142 -4.39 -0.62 10.41
CA GLY A 142 -3.78 0.44 9.59
C GLY A 142 -4.01 0.40 8.07
N ALA A 143 -4.00 -0.75 7.39
CA ALA A 143 -4.31 -0.81 5.95
C ALA A 143 -5.81 -0.63 5.65
N GLU A 144 -6.68 -1.10 6.54
CA GLU A 144 -8.13 -0.88 6.42
C GLU A 144 -8.48 0.57 6.73
N ALA A 145 -7.89 1.15 7.78
CA ALA A 145 -8.10 2.54 8.19
C ALA A 145 -7.73 3.53 7.08
N LEU A 146 -6.64 3.25 6.33
CA LEU A 146 -6.24 4.07 5.18
C LEU A 146 -7.36 4.20 4.15
N TYR A 147 -8.00 3.08 3.78
CA TYR A 147 -9.11 3.12 2.83
C TYR A 147 -10.43 3.55 3.47
N PHE A 148 -10.73 3.17 4.71
CA PHE A 148 -11.96 3.60 5.40
C PHE A 148 -12.06 5.13 5.48
N TRP A 149 -10.99 5.82 5.88
CA TRP A 149 -11.02 7.26 6.08
C TRP A 149 -10.88 8.08 4.78
N LEU A 150 -10.21 7.54 3.76
CA LEU A 150 -9.99 8.24 2.47
C LEU A 150 -10.96 7.78 1.36
N GLY A 151 -11.58 6.62 1.51
CA GLY A 151 -12.49 5.99 0.54
C GLY A 151 -13.87 6.65 0.46
N GLY A 152 -14.15 7.60 1.34
CA GLY A 152 -15.32 8.48 1.28
C GLY A 152 -16.39 8.19 2.31
N PHE A 153 -17.23 9.19 2.55
CA PHE A 153 -18.37 9.17 3.46
C PHE A 153 -19.60 9.75 2.75
N SER A 154 -20.80 9.53 3.28
CA SER A 154 -22.01 10.15 2.72
C SER A 154 -21.92 11.68 2.76
N SER A 155 -22.60 12.31 1.82
CA SER A 155 -22.87 13.76 1.85
C SER A 155 -23.95 14.13 2.89
N ASP A 156 -24.61 13.13 3.48
CA ASP A 156 -25.48 13.30 4.63
C ASP A 156 -24.67 13.52 5.92
N GLU A 157 -24.71 14.76 6.47
CA GLU A 157 -24.02 15.12 7.72
C GLU A 157 -24.51 14.32 8.94
N GLN A 158 -25.76 13.83 8.92
CA GLN A 158 -26.33 13.03 9.99
C GLN A 158 -25.95 11.56 9.84
N TYR A 159 -25.82 11.07 8.61
CA TYR A 159 -25.54 9.67 8.31
C TYR A 159 -24.30 9.47 7.43
N PRO A 160 -23.09 9.88 7.87
CA PRO A 160 -21.85 9.78 7.08
C PRO A 160 -21.46 8.34 6.71
N ILE A 161 -21.91 7.32 7.45
CA ILE A 161 -21.64 5.89 7.17
C ILE A 161 -22.85 5.24 6.47
N SER A 162 -24.07 5.47 6.97
CA SER A 162 -25.30 4.82 6.52
C SER A 162 -26.06 5.56 5.41
N GLY A 163 -25.76 6.83 5.17
CA GLY A 163 -26.34 7.63 4.10
C GLY A 163 -25.85 7.23 2.70
N PRO A 164 -26.49 7.73 1.63
CA PRO A 164 -26.12 7.47 0.24
C PRO A 164 -24.65 7.85 -0.06
N GLY A 165 -23.92 6.98 -0.75
CA GLY A 165 -22.49 7.18 -1.07
C GLY A 165 -21.55 7.03 0.14
N GLY A 166 -22.06 6.59 1.30
CA GLY A 166 -21.24 6.22 2.45
C GLY A 166 -20.55 4.84 2.33
N PRO A 167 -19.66 4.50 3.28
CA PRO A 167 -18.95 3.23 3.33
C PRO A 167 -19.83 2.01 3.64
N SER A 168 -21.08 2.17 4.08
CA SER A 168 -21.98 1.03 4.33
C SER A 168 -23.10 0.89 3.30
N PHE A 169 -23.53 -0.34 3.07
CA PHE A 169 -24.61 -0.70 2.15
C PHE A 169 -25.64 -1.61 2.85
N SER A 170 -26.86 -1.66 2.33
CA SER A 170 -27.90 -2.57 2.82
C SER A 170 -27.64 -4.00 2.32
N THR A 171 -27.81 -4.99 3.19
CA THR A 171 -27.72 -6.42 2.83
C THR A 171 -29.10 -7.05 2.58
N ALA A 172 -30.16 -6.24 2.49
CA ALA A 172 -31.51 -6.75 2.23
C ALA A 172 -31.64 -7.33 0.82
N THR A 173 -32.45 -8.38 0.66
CA THR A 173 -32.74 -8.99 -0.64
C THR A 173 -33.28 -7.96 -1.63
N GLY A 174 -32.65 -7.86 -2.81
CA GLY A 174 -32.99 -6.85 -3.83
C GLY A 174 -32.30 -5.49 -3.65
N SER A 175 -31.48 -5.31 -2.60
CA SER A 175 -30.52 -4.19 -2.53
C SER A 175 -29.45 -4.34 -3.61
N PRO A 176 -28.93 -3.24 -4.19
CA PRO A 176 -27.80 -3.30 -5.13
C PRO A 176 -26.47 -3.78 -4.51
N GLY A 177 -26.40 -3.99 -3.19
CA GLY A 177 -25.18 -4.40 -2.50
C GLY A 177 -24.17 -3.26 -2.37
N GLU A 178 -22.88 -3.62 -2.30
CA GLU A 178 -21.79 -2.64 -2.23
C GLU A 178 -21.46 -2.08 -3.62
N VAL A 179 -21.65 -0.78 -3.82
CA VAL A 179 -21.25 -0.07 -5.04
C VAL A 179 -20.17 0.94 -4.67
N LEU A 180 -18.92 0.62 -5.02
CA LEU A 180 -17.73 1.39 -4.61
C LEU A 180 -17.52 2.66 -5.45
N GLU A 181 -18.05 2.65 -6.66
CA GLU A 181 -18.00 3.71 -7.66
C GLU A 181 -18.77 4.95 -7.21
N ASN A 182 -19.87 4.74 -6.47
CA ASN A 182 -20.81 5.77 -6.02
C ASN A 182 -20.42 6.41 -4.67
N ARG A 183 -19.22 6.13 -4.15
CA ARG A 183 -18.74 6.75 -2.89
C ARG A 183 -18.25 8.17 -3.11
N ASN A 184 -18.50 9.06 -2.16
CA ASN A 184 -17.90 10.41 -2.18
C ASN A 184 -16.45 10.35 -1.69
N LYS A 185 -15.58 9.74 -2.49
CA LYS A 185 -14.17 9.46 -2.16
C LYS A 185 -13.41 10.75 -1.86
N ARG A 186 -12.51 10.70 -0.87
CA ARG A 186 -11.52 11.77 -0.59
C ARG A 186 -10.20 11.55 -1.32
N TYR A 187 -9.93 10.31 -1.72
CA TYR A 187 -8.82 9.91 -2.58
C TYR A 187 -9.33 8.95 -3.66
N GLU A 188 -8.95 9.17 -4.92
CA GLU A 188 -9.32 8.27 -6.01
C GLU A 188 -8.47 7.00 -5.98
N PHE A 189 -8.93 6.04 -5.19
CA PHE A 189 -8.42 4.68 -5.20
C PHE A 189 -8.77 3.97 -6.51
N ASP A 190 -7.79 3.28 -7.07
CA ASP A 190 -8.00 2.26 -8.09
C ASP A 190 -8.77 1.08 -7.47
N LEU A 191 -10.08 1.05 -7.71
CA LEU A 191 -10.99 0.09 -7.06
C LEU A 191 -10.59 -1.36 -7.35
N GLY A 192 -10.03 -1.65 -8.53
CA GLY A 192 -9.56 -2.98 -8.91
C GLY A 192 -8.40 -3.49 -8.05
N ARG A 193 -7.72 -2.62 -7.30
CA ARG A 193 -6.62 -2.96 -6.38
C ARG A 193 -7.00 -2.98 -4.90
N LEU A 194 -8.29 -2.88 -4.59
CA LEU A 194 -8.79 -3.14 -3.23
C LEU A 194 -8.84 -4.64 -2.97
N THR A 195 -8.42 -5.05 -1.77
CA THR A 195 -8.29 -6.44 -1.32
C THR A 195 -8.96 -6.62 0.05
N PRO A 196 -9.53 -7.79 0.39
CA PRO A 196 -9.55 -9.02 -0.39
C PRO A 196 -10.76 -9.14 -1.32
N ARG A 197 -10.53 -9.76 -2.48
CA ARG A 197 -11.56 -10.04 -3.49
C ARG A 197 -11.62 -11.53 -3.82
N ASN A 198 -12.81 -11.97 -4.21
CA ASN A 198 -13.06 -13.20 -4.94
C ASN A 198 -12.65 -13.02 -6.42
N ASP A 199 -12.59 -14.12 -7.18
CA ASP A 199 -12.25 -14.11 -8.62
C ASP A 199 -13.27 -13.33 -9.48
N ASP A 200 -14.53 -13.21 -9.02
CA ASP A 200 -15.57 -12.39 -9.64
C ASP A 200 -15.46 -10.88 -9.30
N GLY A 201 -14.46 -10.52 -8.48
CA GLY A 201 -14.25 -9.17 -8.00
C GLY A 201 -15.09 -8.77 -6.77
N SER A 202 -16.00 -9.59 -6.26
CA SER A 202 -16.73 -9.31 -5.02
C SER A 202 -15.80 -9.34 -3.79
N PHE A 203 -16.23 -8.78 -2.65
CA PHE A 203 -15.44 -8.82 -1.41
C PHE A 203 -15.36 -10.26 -0.87
N LEU A 204 -14.15 -10.77 -0.64
CA LEU A 204 -13.94 -12.11 -0.08
C LEU A 204 -14.31 -12.10 1.41
N ASP A 205 -15.44 -12.72 1.75
CA ASP A 205 -16.00 -12.78 3.10
C ASP A 205 -16.20 -14.18 3.67
N ASP A 206 -15.76 -15.19 2.93
CA ASP A 206 -15.71 -16.59 3.39
C ASP A 206 -14.79 -16.71 4.61
N THR A 207 -15.40 -16.76 5.80
CA THR A 207 -14.66 -16.87 7.07
C THR A 207 -13.89 -18.17 7.25
N SER A 208 -14.05 -19.16 6.35
CA SER A 208 -13.20 -20.35 6.32
C SER A 208 -11.87 -20.13 5.59
N ASN A 209 -11.77 -19.05 4.79
CA ASN A 209 -10.56 -18.65 4.08
C ASN A 209 -9.69 -17.72 4.95
N ALA A 210 -8.44 -18.10 5.21
CA ALA A 210 -7.51 -17.32 6.02
C ALA A 210 -7.13 -15.94 5.42
N ALA A 211 -7.37 -15.71 4.12
CA ALA A 211 -7.15 -14.42 3.46
C ALA A 211 -8.38 -13.50 3.47
N ALA A 212 -9.51 -13.95 4.04
CA ALA A 212 -10.78 -13.24 3.98
C ALA A 212 -10.78 -11.88 4.70
N GLY A 213 -11.70 -11.03 4.26
CA GLY A 213 -11.82 -9.66 4.71
C GLY A 213 -12.69 -9.56 5.94
N ARG A 214 -12.33 -8.62 6.82
CA ARG A 214 -13.11 -8.30 8.01
C ARG A 214 -14.27 -7.39 7.63
N PHE A 215 -15.43 -7.58 8.24
CA PHE A 215 -16.60 -6.74 8.01
C PHE A 215 -17.41 -6.55 9.29
N VAL A 216 -18.15 -5.44 9.34
CA VAL A 216 -19.11 -5.14 10.40
C VAL A 216 -20.51 -5.12 9.80
N THR A 217 -21.46 -5.84 10.40
CA THR A 217 -22.89 -5.66 10.15
C THR A 217 -23.58 -5.05 11.35
N TYR A 218 -24.60 -4.24 11.08
CA TYR A 218 -25.36 -3.50 12.08
C TYR A 218 -26.75 -3.18 11.55
N VAL A 219 -27.69 -2.84 12.44
CA VAL A 219 -29.03 -2.38 12.02
C VAL A 219 -29.00 -0.90 11.62
N ASP A 220 -29.67 -0.59 10.51
CA ASP A 220 -29.77 0.75 9.95
C ASP A 220 -30.39 1.74 10.96
N PRO A 221 -29.79 2.92 11.20
CA PRO A 221 -30.26 3.87 12.20
C PRO A 221 -31.58 4.56 11.82
N GLN A 222 -32.00 4.50 10.55
CA GLN A 222 -33.25 5.09 10.05
C GLN A 222 -34.36 4.04 9.91
N ASN A 223 -34.03 2.75 9.77
CA ASN A 223 -35.00 1.68 9.63
C ASN A 223 -34.53 0.36 10.27
N SER A 224 -35.10 0.03 11.43
CA SER A 224 -34.70 -1.16 12.20
C SER A 224 -34.93 -2.52 11.51
N ALA A 225 -35.67 -2.57 10.41
CA ALA A 225 -35.83 -3.78 9.59
C ALA A 225 -34.70 -4.00 8.57
N ILE A 226 -33.78 -3.05 8.40
CA ILE A 226 -32.66 -3.14 7.46
C ILE A 226 -31.37 -3.46 8.20
N THR A 227 -30.70 -4.54 7.79
CA THR A 227 -29.29 -4.78 8.14
C THR A 227 -28.39 -4.10 7.12
N ARG A 228 -27.38 -3.37 7.61
CA ARG A 228 -26.31 -2.78 6.84
C ARG A 228 -24.99 -3.51 7.08
N ARG A 229 -24.06 -3.34 6.15
CA ARG A 229 -22.71 -3.89 6.21
C ARG A 229 -21.65 -2.88 5.76
N ILE A 230 -20.48 -2.93 6.39
CA ILE A 230 -19.25 -2.25 6.00
C ILE A 230 -18.20 -3.33 5.74
N ASN A 231 -17.65 -3.35 4.53
CA ASN A 231 -16.51 -4.19 4.17
C ASN A 231 -15.21 -3.41 4.41
N LEU A 232 -14.28 -3.99 5.18
CA LEU A 232 -13.00 -3.35 5.51
C LEU A 232 -11.96 -3.70 4.44
N TRP A 233 -12.03 -2.96 3.35
CA TRP A 233 -11.08 -3.04 2.25
C TRP A 233 -9.70 -2.52 2.65
N ARG A 234 -8.67 -3.14 2.08
CA ARG A 234 -7.26 -2.72 2.14
C ARG A 234 -6.80 -2.37 0.72
N TYR A 235 -5.82 -1.50 0.56
CA TYR A 235 -5.38 -1.04 -0.77
C TYR A 235 -3.99 -1.54 -1.16
N ILE A 236 -3.88 -2.25 -2.29
CA ILE A 236 -2.62 -2.76 -2.84
C ILE A 236 -2.01 -1.74 -3.83
N PRO A 237 -0.76 -1.30 -3.64
CA PRO A 237 -0.07 -0.45 -4.60
C PRO A 237 0.34 -1.25 -5.84
N ALA A 238 0.47 -0.57 -6.96
CA ALA A 238 0.50 -1.27 -8.24
C ALA A 238 1.77 -2.13 -8.44
N GLY A 239 1.57 -3.42 -8.74
CA GLY A 239 2.65 -4.39 -8.89
C GLY A 239 3.17 -4.97 -7.57
N SER A 240 2.45 -4.77 -6.47
CA SER A 240 2.61 -5.53 -5.22
C SER A 240 1.48 -6.55 -5.03
N THR A 241 1.66 -7.47 -4.09
CA THR A 241 0.62 -8.39 -3.58
C THR A 241 0.16 -8.01 -2.16
N GLN A 242 0.85 -7.08 -1.50
CA GLN A 242 0.62 -6.66 -0.12
C GLN A 242 -0.07 -5.28 -0.08
N PRO A 243 -0.93 -4.99 0.92
CA PRO A 243 -1.53 -3.67 1.05
C PRO A 243 -0.53 -2.64 1.60
N LEU A 244 -0.78 -1.35 1.36
CA LEU A 244 -0.11 -0.28 2.12
C LEU A 244 -0.60 -0.25 3.57
N VAL A 245 0.30 0.04 4.51
CA VAL A 245 -0.02 0.10 5.95
C VAL A 245 0.17 1.52 6.46
N TYR A 246 -0.86 2.07 7.11
CA TYR A 246 -0.85 3.42 7.66
C TYR A 246 -0.79 3.43 9.20
N PHE A 247 -0.02 4.37 9.75
CA PHE A 247 0.15 4.60 11.18
C PHE A 247 -0.02 6.08 11.53
N ASP A 248 -0.95 6.43 12.43
CA ASP A 248 -0.99 7.75 13.05
C ASP A 248 0.08 7.83 14.16
N THR A 249 1.04 8.74 14.01
CA THR A 249 2.11 8.98 15.00
C THR A 249 1.92 10.31 15.75
N SER A 250 0.87 11.07 15.45
CA SER A 250 0.71 12.48 15.84
C SER A 250 0.36 12.72 17.31
N ARG A 251 -0.07 11.68 18.03
CA ARG A 251 -0.54 11.77 19.43
C ARG A 251 0.07 10.72 20.33
N HIS A 252 0.08 9.49 19.84
CA HIS A 252 0.40 8.32 20.61
C HIS A 252 1.45 7.49 19.86
N LYS A 253 2.11 6.58 20.56
CA LYS A 253 2.89 5.56 19.88
C LYS A 253 1.86 4.66 19.18
N PRO A 254 1.84 4.57 17.82
CA PRO A 254 0.93 3.66 17.17
C PRO A 254 1.28 2.26 17.60
N TYR A 255 0.25 1.47 17.79
CA TYR A 255 0.42 0.09 18.18
C TYR A 255 0.85 -0.76 16.98
N GLN A 256 1.38 -1.93 17.32
CA GLN A 256 1.73 -3.01 16.40
C GLN A 256 0.58 -3.36 15.47
N TYR A 257 0.91 -3.69 14.23
CA TYR A 257 -0.04 -3.98 13.17
C TYR A 257 0.17 -5.40 12.63
N ASP A 258 -0.91 -6.17 12.52
CA ASP A 258 -0.95 -7.45 11.81
C ASP A 258 -1.68 -7.22 10.46
N PRO A 259 -1.05 -7.48 9.30
CA PRO A 259 -1.67 -7.28 7.99
C PRO A 259 -2.83 -8.22 7.66
N TYR A 260 -2.95 -9.36 8.34
CA TYR A 260 -3.88 -10.43 7.96
C TYR A 260 -4.63 -11.11 9.12
N ALA A 261 -4.25 -10.88 10.38
CA ALA A 261 -5.04 -11.16 11.59
C ALA A 261 -5.57 -12.61 11.74
N SER A 262 -4.78 -13.61 11.32
CA SER A 262 -4.98 -15.02 11.66
C SER A 262 -3.66 -15.74 11.93
N ALA A 263 -3.50 -16.17 13.19
CA ALA A 263 -2.56 -17.17 13.71
C ALA A 263 -1.02 -17.02 13.53
N THR A 264 -0.46 -16.15 12.67
CA THR A 264 1.03 -16.12 12.49
C THR A 264 1.69 -14.74 12.31
N ALA A 265 2.15 -14.18 13.44
CA ALA A 265 3.43 -13.49 13.70
C ALA A 265 3.97 -12.28 12.88
N ASN A 266 3.47 -11.93 11.70
CA ASN A 266 4.09 -10.85 10.88
C ASN A 266 3.65 -9.44 11.31
N ASN A 267 4.31 -8.94 12.35
CA ASN A 267 3.99 -7.67 13.01
C ASN A 267 4.70 -6.47 12.37
N VAL A 268 3.99 -5.63 11.62
CA VAL A 268 4.53 -4.37 11.08
C VAL A 268 4.50 -3.28 12.17
N PHE A 269 5.56 -2.48 12.26
CA PHE A 269 5.69 -1.37 13.21
C PHE A 269 5.98 -0.05 12.48
N ALA A 270 5.48 1.06 13.03
CA ALA A 270 5.89 2.40 12.60
C ALA A 270 7.38 2.64 12.93
N LEU A 271 8.10 3.21 11.98
CA LEU A 271 9.54 3.41 12.02
C LEU A 271 9.93 4.48 13.05
N LYS A 272 11.01 4.21 13.77
CA LYS A 272 11.59 5.10 14.79
C LYS A 272 13.08 5.24 14.58
N LYS A 273 13.61 6.43 14.83
CA LYS A 273 15.05 6.73 14.89
C LYS A 273 15.45 7.14 16.31
N VAL A 274 16.73 6.96 16.63
CA VAL A 274 17.31 7.50 17.86
C VAL A 274 17.33 9.03 17.77
N ARG A 275 16.99 9.70 18.88
CA ARG A 275 17.07 11.15 19.01
C ARG A 275 18.52 11.61 18.95
N GLU A 276 18.72 12.77 18.35
CA GLU A 276 20.03 13.39 18.28
C GLU A 276 20.65 13.55 19.67
N GLY A 277 21.95 13.27 19.80
CA GLY A 277 22.66 13.28 21.08
C GLY A 277 22.32 12.14 22.06
N LYS A 278 21.53 11.13 21.66
CA LYS A 278 21.14 9.98 22.52
C LYS A 278 21.63 8.60 22.03
N ALA A 279 22.55 8.57 21.07
CA ALA A 279 23.04 7.34 20.43
C ALA A 279 23.75 6.34 21.38
N THR A 280 24.37 6.81 22.47
CA THR A 280 25.33 6.02 23.26
C THR A 280 24.73 5.23 24.44
N ALA A 281 23.46 5.46 24.78
CA ALA A 281 22.77 4.75 25.86
C ALA A 281 21.28 4.61 25.54
N ALA A 282 20.99 4.16 24.31
CA ALA A 282 19.63 4.20 23.78
C ALA A 282 18.67 3.38 24.67
N SER A 283 17.65 4.07 25.17
CA SER A 283 16.43 3.50 25.72
C SER A 283 15.26 3.81 24.79
N LEU A 284 14.08 3.26 25.06
CA LEU A 284 12.88 3.54 24.26
C LEU A 284 12.31 4.95 24.46
N GLN A 285 12.85 5.70 25.42
CA GLN A 285 12.57 7.13 25.60
C GLN A 285 13.43 7.97 24.65
N ASP A 286 14.59 7.45 24.23
CA ASP A 286 15.52 8.05 23.29
C ASP A 286 15.13 7.82 21.83
N LEU A 287 14.00 7.15 21.57
CA LEU A 287 13.43 6.99 20.25
C LEU A 287 12.40 8.08 19.94
N ALA A 288 12.33 8.46 18.67
CA ALA A 288 11.28 9.29 18.09
C ALA A 288 10.81 8.65 16.77
N PHE A 289 9.57 8.91 16.36
CA PHE A 289 9.11 8.52 15.02
C PHE A 289 9.90 9.29 13.96
N VAL A 290 10.13 8.66 12.81
CA VAL A 290 10.88 9.33 11.73
C VAL A 290 10.06 10.49 11.15
N ASP A 291 8.77 10.27 10.92
CA ASP A 291 7.76 11.34 10.84
C ASP A 291 6.89 11.34 12.10
N ALA A 292 6.78 12.50 12.75
CA ALA A 292 6.02 12.73 13.97
C ALA A 292 4.51 12.98 13.75
N LYS A 293 4.03 12.90 12.50
CA LYS A 293 2.63 13.08 12.10
C LYS A 293 1.94 11.76 11.83
N PHE A 294 2.38 11.06 10.80
CA PHE A 294 1.89 9.74 10.39
C PHE A 294 2.93 9.08 9.48
N GLN A 295 2.77 7.78 9.21
CA GLN A 295 3.60 7.04 8.28
C GLN A 295 2.74 6.14 7.40
N ILE A 296 3.11 6.00 6.12
CA ILE A 296 2.55 5.03 5.18
C ILE A 296 3.71 4.16 4.72
N LEU A 297 3.62 2.85 4.96
CA LEU A 297 4.68 1.89 4.68
C LEU A 297 4.31 0.95 3.51
N HIS A 298 5.33 0.44 2.85
CA HIS A 298 5.28 -0.59 1.83
C HIS A 298 6.17 -1.77 2.22
N CYS A 299 5.77 -2.99 1.85
CA CYS A 299 6.49 -4.23 2.14
C CYS A 299 7.88 -4.32 1.49
N GLY A 300 8.10 -3.73 0.31
CA GLY A 300 9.38 -3.84 -0.41
C GLY A 300 9.18 -4.14 -1.89
N LEU A 301 10.24 -4.42 -2.64
CA LEU A 301 10.12 -4.80 -4.06
C LEU A 301 9.83 -6.29 -4.25
N ASP A 302 10.16 -7.07 -3.24
CA ASP A 302 9.99 -8.50 -3.01
C ASP A 302 8.60 -8.90 -2.48
N ASP A 303 7.78 -7.92 -2.12
CA ASP A 303 6.39 -8.10 -1.64
C ASP A 303 6.24 -9.00 -0.40
N ASP A 304 7.26 -8.99 0.47
CA ASP A 304 7.27 -9.64 1.78
C ASP A 304 7.50 -8.58 2.88
N TRP A 305 6.68 -8.58 3.93
CA TRP A 305 6.87 -7.70 5.08
C TRP A 305 8.07 -8.12 5.95
N GLY A 306 8.57 -9.34 5.78
CA GLY A 306 9.61 -9.93 6.59
C GLY A 306 9.06 -10.58 7.87
N ASP A 307 9.77 -11.60 8.34
CA ASP A 307 9.55 -12.19 9.67
C ASP A 307 10.32 -11.36 10.71
N PHE A 308 9.56 -10.69 11.58
CA PHE A 308 10.11 -9.84 12.63
C PHE A 308 10.50 -10.60 13.91
N GLY A 309 10.24 -11.92 14.01
CA GLY A 309 10.80 -12.82 15.03
C GLY A 309 10.42 -12.57 16.50
N VAL A 310 9.87 -11.40 16.85
CA VAL A 310 9.47 -11.06 18.22
C VAL A 310 8.05 -11.55 18.48
N SER A 311 7.93 -12.75 19.05
CA SER A 311 6.66 -13.23 19.63
C SER A 311 6.23 -12.27 20.74
N ALA A 312 5.23 -11.42 20.47
CA ALA A 312 4.59 -10.53 21.43
C ALA A 312 3.66 -11.30 22.41
N SER A 313 4.10 -12.46 22.89
CA SER A 313 3.35 -13.34 23.77
C SER A 313 3.49 -12.89 25.23
N GLY A 314 2.48 -12.18 25.74
CA GLY A 314 2.33 -11.80 27.15
C GLY A 314 2.76 -10.36 27.46
N ASN A 315 2.37 -9.90 28.66
CA ASN A 315 2.66 -8.56 29.22
C ASN A 315 4.17 -8.38 29.55
N SER A 316 5.04 -8.52 28.55
CA SER A 316 6.48 -8.28 28.69
C SER A 316 6.86 -6.85 28.29
N PRO A 317 7.85 -6.25 28.96
CA PRO A 317 8.16 -4.85 28.80
C PRO A 317 8.73 -4.56 27.41
N VAL A 318 8.51 -3.32 27.01
CA VAL A 318 8.96 -2.71 25.76
C VAL A 318 10.44 -3.06 25.48
N PRO A 319 10.84 -3.44 24.24
CA PRO A 319 12.11 -4.13 23.99
C PRO A 319 13.39 -3.34 24.29
N THR A 320 14.45 -4.02 24.70
CA THR A 320 15.80 -3.43 24.80
C THR A 320 16.39 -3.14 23.41
N VAL A 321 17.37 -2.25 23.29
CA VAL A 321 17.89 -1.82 21.99
C VAL A 321 18.62 -2.92 21.21
N ALA A 322 19.22 -3.90 21.90
CA ALA A 322 19.74 -5.11 21.24
C ALA A 322 18.61 -6.01 20.66
N GLN A 323 17.37 -5.82 21.10
CA GLN A 323 16.16 -6.43 20.53
C GLN A 323 15.44 -5.49 19.54
N LEU A 324 16.00 -4.31 19.23
CA LEU A 324 15.39 -3.35 18.30
C LEU A 324 15.83 -3.50 16.84
N GLU A 325 16.83 -4.33 16.53
CA GLU A 325 17.16 -4.67 15.14
C GLU A 325 15.96 -5.19 14.33
N PRO A 326 15.10 -6.12 14.84
CA PRO A 326 13.87 -6.51 14.15
C PRO A 326 12.75 -5.45 14.12
N TYR A 327 12.97 -4.23 14.62
CA TYR A 327 12.00 -3.12 14.45
C TYR A 327 12.38 -2.22 13.26
N LEU A 328 13.32 -2.67 12.44
CA LEU A 328 13.91 -1.99 11.30
C LEU A 328 13.93 -2.93 10.08
N PHE A 329 12.96 -2.72 9.18
CA PHE A 329 12.89 -3.17 7.78
C PHE A 329 12.45 -4.61 7.42
N PRO A 330 11.77 -4.76 6.26
CA PRO A 330 11.55 -6.03 5.55
C PRO A 330 12.85 -6.56 4.88
N LYS A 331 12.87 -7.85 4.55
CA LYS A 331 14.08 -8.70 4.37
C LYS A 331 14.73 -8.69 2.97
N GLY A 332 14.38 -7.74 2.10
CA GLY A 332 14.74 -7.75 0.67
C GLY A 332 16.19 -7.41 0.30
N VAL A 333 16.59 -7.78 -0.93
CA VAL A 333 17.92 -7.46 -1.50
C VAL A 333 17.96 -6.01 -2.00
N TYR A 334 18.58 -5.12 -1.22
CA TYR A 334 18.69 -3.69 -1.51
C TYR A 334 20.09 -3.30 -2.03
N ILE A 335 20.16 -2.73 -3.24
CA ILE A 335 21.41 -2.28 -3.88
C ILE A 335 21.17 -0.93 -4.57
N GLY A 336 21.23 0.16 -3.80
CA GLY A 336 21.09 1.55 -4.29
C GLY A 336 20.17 2.42 -3.42
N PRO A 337 20.21 3.77 -3.56
CA PRO A 337 19.64 4.67 -2.54
C PRO A 337 18.12 4.61 -2.42
N ILE A 338 17.63 3.78 -1.50
CA ILE A 338 16.21 3.67 -1.06
C ILE A 338 15.97 4.56 0.19
N ALA A 339 16.72 5.66 0.26
CA ALA A 339 16.87 6.49 1.46
C ALA A 339 16.08 7.81 1.45
N ASP A 340 15.05 7.97 0.61
CA ASP A 340 14.27 9.23 0.51
C ASP A 340 12.78 9.13 0.91
N THR A 341 12.12 7.97 0.82
CA THR A 341 10.63 7.92 0.86
C THR A 341 9.99 6.70 1.51
N LEU A 342 10.73 5.95 2.33
CA LEU A 342 10.14 5.29 3.52
C LEU A 342 10.55 6.07 4.80
N THR A 343 10.67 7.39 4.66
CA THR A 343 11.16 8.40 5.62
C THR A 343 12.65 8.29 5.98
N ASN A 344 13.44 9.08 5.26
CA ASN A 344 14.80 9.60 5.50
C ASN A 344 15.10 10.56 4.30
N PHE A 345 16.21 11.29 4.13
CA PHE A 345 16.98 12.08 5.10
C PHE A 345 16.64 13.59 4.94
N THR A 346 16.69 14.36 6.04
CA THR A 346 17.38 15.67 6.07
C THR A 346 17.99 15.81 7.49
N GLU A 347 19.22 16.28 7.70
CA GLU A 347 20.15 17.03 6.84
C GLU A 347 21.56 16.37 6.87
N GLY A 348 22.34 16.47 5.77
CA GLY A 348 23.73 15.99 5.69
C GLY A 348 24.09 15.40 4.32
N GLU A 349 24.90 16.11 3.53
CA GLU A 349 25.20 15.74 2.15
C GLU A 349 26.26 14.64 1.99
N LEU A 350 26.13 13.86 0.91
CA LEU A 350 26.94 12.68 0.62
C LEU A 350 28.26 13.02 -0.11
N SER A 351 28.94 14.10 0.29
CA SER A 351 30.28 14.45 -0.25
C SER A 351 31.44 13.73 0.46
N ALA A 352 31.17 13.05 1.58
CA ALA A 352 32.19 12.47 2.46
C ALA A 352 32.51 10.97 2.23
N ALA A 353 32.00 10.35 1.16
CA ALA A 353 32.08 8.91 0.93
C ALA A 353 32.77 8.50 -0.39
N ALA A 354 33.56 9.41 -0.98
CA ALA A 354 34.24 9.18 -2.28
C ALA A 354 35.75 9.54 -2.27
N GLU A 355 36.35 9.75 -1.09
CA GLU A 355 37.80 9.85 -0.90
C GLU A 355 38.31 8.84 0.15
N GLN A 356 38.28 7.55 -0.23
CA GLN A 356 39.25 6.52 0.19
C GLN A 356 39.19 5.30 -0.74
#